data_AF-A0AA36MH36-F1
#
_entry.id   AF-A0AA36MH36-F1
#
_cell.length_a   1.000
_cell.length_b   1.000
_cell.length_c   1.000
_cell.angle_alpha   90.00
_cell.angle_beta   90.00
_cell.angle_gamma   90.00
#
_symmetry.space_group_name_H-M   'P 1'
#
loop_
_entity.id
_entity.type
_entity.pdbx_description
1 polymer ?
#
loop_
_entity_poly.entity_id
_entity_poly.type
_entity_poly.pdbx_seq_one_letter_code
_entity_poly.pdbx_strand_id
1 'polypeptide(L)'
;MDEPKEEAMIGENDPRVKKLQEKAWGLQSVTNRPGNRLPEDAKRQAYRLTTRAISLCTNAEYVEVDDFLKRAAVLHKEIEDKKKELQELEESIKTDLSGKCFRATGNGGYVVGARTS
;
A
#
# COMPACT_ATOMS: atom_id res chain seq x y z
N MET A 1 -6.69 -34.29 -34.66
CA MET A 1 -6.47 -32.84 -34.80
C MET A 1 -6.39 -32.33 -33.40
N ASP A 2 -5.18 -32.14 -32.89
CA ASP A 2 -4.99 -31.49 -31.60
C ASP A 2 -5.41 -30.03 -31.76
N GLU A 3 -6.51 -29.67 -31.09
CA GLU A 3 -6.93 -28.28 -30.96
C GLU A 3 -5.76 -27.46 -30.40
N PRO A 4 -5.46 -26.28 -30.97
CA PRO A 4 -4.44 -25.42 -30.38
C PRO A 4 -4.92 -25.06 -28.97
N LYS A 5 -4.16 -25.47 -27.96
CA LYS A 5 -4.34 -24.97 -26.59
C LYS A 5 -4.32 -23.45 -26.69
N GLU A 6 -5.46 -22.81 -26.45
CA GLU A 6 -5.50 -21.39 -26.16
C GLU A 6 -4.54 -21.18 -24.98
N GLU A 7 -3.33 -20.71 -25.27
CA GLU A 7 -2.45 -20.11 -24.28
C GLU A 7 -3.25 -18.93 -23.75
N ALA A 8 -3.96 -19.17 -22.65
CA ALA A 8 -4.96 -18.28 -22.10
C ALA A 8 -4.27 -16.96 -21.72
N MET A 9 -4.27 -15.99 -22.64
CA MET A 9 -3.78 -14.64 -22.40
C MET A 9 -4.44 -14.12 -21.13
N ILE A 10 -3.64 -13.58 -20.22
CA ILE A 10 -4.17 -12.91 -19.04
C ILE A 10 -4.75 -11.57 -19.52
N GLY A 11 -6.08 -11.53 -19.64
CA GLY A 11 -6.82 -10.30 -19.89
C GLY A 11 -6.98 -9.43 -18.65
N GLU A 12 -7.35 -8.16 -18.83
CA GLU A 12 -7.63 -7.25 -17.71
C GLU A 12 -8.69 -7.79 -16.73
N ASN A 13 -9.62 -8.59 -17.23
CA ASN A 13 -10.70 -9.19 -16.45
C ASN A 13 -10.33 -10.48 -15.72
N ASP A 14 -9.11 -11.00 -15.88
CA ASP A 14 -8.67 -12.24 -15.25
C ASP A 14 -8.71 -12.11 -13.71
N PRO A 15 -9.25 -13.11 -12.98
CA PRO A 15 -9.29 -13.09 -11.52
C PRO A 15 -7.92 -12.85 -10.85
N ARG A 16 -6.83 -13.31 -11.49
CA ARG A 16 -5.45 -13.12 -11.00
C ARG A 16 -5.02 -11.66 -11.05
N VAL A 17 -5.42 -10.94 -12.11
CA VAL A 17 -5.20 -9.50 -12.26
C VAL A 17 -5.99 -8.73 -11.22
N LYS A 18 -7.28 -9.03 -11.10
CA LYS A 18 -8.17 -8.38 -10.10
C LYS A 18 -7.66 -8.54 -8.68
N LYS A 19 -7.18 -9.74 -8.31
CA LYS A 19 -6.61 -10.00 -6.99
C LYS A 19 -5.39 -9.13 -6.68
N LEU A 20 -4.54 -8.85 -7.69
CA LEU A 20 -3.39 -7.96 -7.52
C LEU A 20 -3.85 -6.49 -7.44
N GLN A 21 -4.81 -6.08 -8.26
CA GLN A 21 -5.41 -4.73 -8.22
C GLN A 21 -6.05 -4.43 -6.86
N GLU A 22 -6.85 -5.35 -6.32
CA GLU A 22 -7.49 -5.22 -5.01
C GLU A 22 -6.46 -5.02 -3.89
N LYS A 23 -5.34 -5.73 -3.95
CA LYS A 23 -4.25 -5.58 -2.97
C LYS A 23 -3.55 -4.24 -3.10
N ALA A 24 -3.26 -3.81 -4.32
CA ALA A 24 -2.68 -2.50 -4.58
C ALA A 24 -3.59 -1.36 -4.07
N TRP A 25 -4.89 -1.41 -4.37
CA TRP A 25 -5.85 -0.43 -3.84
C TRP A 25 -6.03 -0.52 -2.33
N GLY A 26 -5.95 -1.73 -1.75
CA GLY A 26 -5.95 -1.93 -0.31
C GLY A 26 -4.78 -1.23 0.38
N LEU A 27 -3.58 -1.30 -0.19
CA LEU A 27 -2.39 -0.59 0.32
C LEU A 27 -2.57 0.94 0.21
N GLN A 28 -3.05 1.42 -0.93
CA GLN A 28 -3.29 2.85 -1.15
C GLN A 28 -4.34 3.42 -0.19
N SER A 29 -5.33 2.61 0.19
CA SER A 29 -6.37 3.00 1.15
C SER A 29 -5.80 3.24 2.55
N VAL A 30 -4.77 2.49 2.96
CA VAL A 30 -4.06 2.71 4.24
C VAL A 30 -3.34 4.06 4.23
N THR A 31 -2.68 4.40 3.13
CA THR A 31 -1.91 5.64 3.01
C THR A 31 -2.78 6.89 2.77
N ASN A 32 -4.00 6.72 2.28
CA ASN A 32 -4.92 7.83 1.99
C ASN A 32 -6.00 8.04 3.05
N ARG A 33 -5.98 7.24 4.13
CA ARG A 33 -6.98 7.36 5.20
C ARG A 33 -6.95 8.78 5.81
N PRO A 34 -8.10 9.46 5.95
CA PRO A 34 -8.16 10.77 6.58
C PRO A 34 -7.56 10.75 7.98
N GLY A 35 -6.69 11.71 8.27
CA GLY A 35 -6.04 11.85 9.57
C GLY A 35 -4.94 10.83 9.86
N ASN A 36 -4.50 10.03 8.89
CA ASN A 36 -3.31 9.22 9.10
C ASN A 36 -2.08 10.10 9.37
N ARG A 37 -1.19 9.61 10.23
CA ARG A 37 0.02 10.32 10.65
C ARG A 37 1.27 9.74 9.98
N LEU A 38 1.09 8.94 8.93
CA LEU A 38 2.20 8.30 8.23
C LEU A 38 3.11 9.37 7.61
N PRO A 39 4.45 9.21 7.68
CA PRO A 39 5.39 10.09 7.01
C PRO A 39 5.15 10.14 5.50
N GLU A 40 5.38 11.30 4.89
CA GLU A 40 5.18 11.49 3.45
C GLU A 40 6.08 10.57 2.62
N ASP A 41 7.29 10.28 3.07
CA ASP A 41 8.18 9.34 2.37
C ASP A 41 7.61 7.91 2.36
N ALA A 42 6.98 7.47 3.46
CA ALA A 42 6.33 6.17 3.53
C ALA A 42 5.13 6.09 2.58
N LYS A 43 4.33 7.17 2.48
CA LYS A 43 3.22 7.28 1.52
C LYS A 43 3.71 7.25 0.08
N ARG A 44 4.79 7.98 -0.24
CA ARG A 44 5.39 7.99 -1.58
C ARG A 44 5.90 6.61 -1.99
N GLN A 45 6.52 5.88 -1.07
CA GLN A 45 6.98 4.51 -1.35
C GLN A 45 5.81 3.57 -1.63
N ALA A 46 4.75 3.63 -0.81
CA ALA A 46 3.54 2.85 -1.04
C ALA A 46 2.91 3.20 -2.40
N TYR A 47 2.78 4.48 -2.73
CA TYR A 47 2.26 4.93 -4.02
C TYR A 47 3.07 4.39 -5.20
N ARG A 48 4.41 4.43 -5.14
CA ARG A 48 5.26 3.85 -6.20
C ARG A 48 5.00 2.36 -6.38
N LEU A 49 4.82 1.62 -5.29
CA LEU A 49 4.54 0.19 -5.34
C LEU A 49 3.16 -0.11 -5.92
N THR A 50 2.13 0.64 -5.51
CA THR A 50 0.78 0.48 -6.06
C THR A 50 0.73 0.86 -7.54
N THR A 51 1.37 1.95 -7.96
CA THR A 51 1.49 2.32 -9.37
C THR A 51 2.16 1.21 -10.17
N ARG A 52 3.27 0.64 -9.69
CA ARG A 52 3.96 -0.47 -10.38
C ARG A 52 3.05 -1.69 -10.55
N ALA A 53 2.28 -2.05 -9.51
CA ALA A 53 1.35 -3.17 -9.58
C ALA A 53 0.18 -2.92 -10.54
N ILE A 54 -0.42 -1.72 -10.50
CA ILE A 54 -1.48 -1.34 -11.43
C ILE A 54 -0.96 -1.32 -12.87
N SER A 55 0.25 -0.79 -13.11
CA SER A 55 0.86 -0.83 -14.45
C SER A 55 1.07 -2.25 -14.97
N LEU A 56 1.43 -3.22 -14.11
CA LEU A 56 1.49 -4.63 -14.54
C LEU A 56 0.10 -5.16 -14.89
N CYS A 57 -0.92 -4.80 -14.13
CA CYS A 57 -2.31 -5.21 -14.37
C CYS A 57 -2.86 -4.63 -15.69
N THR A 58 -2.64 -3.34 -15.95
CA THR A 58 -3.08 -2.67 -17.19
C THR A 58 -2.38 -3.24 -18.43
N ASN A 59 -1.13 -3.71 -18.30
CA ASN A 59 -0.38 -4.27 -19.41
C ASN A 59 -0.44 -5.80 -19.46
N ALA A 60 -1.32 -6.45 -18.70
CA ALA A 60 -1.30 -7.90 -18.55
C ALA A 60 -1.54 -8.64 -19.88
N GLU A 61 -2.31 -8.04 -20.79
CA GLU A 61 -2.59 -8.55 -22.14
C GLU A 61 -1.36 -8.61 -23.05
N TYR A 62 -0.32 -7.83 -22.73
CA TYR A 62 0.93 -7.75 -23.50
C TYR A 62 2.08 -8.49 -22.84
N VAL A 63 1.81 -9.24 -21.77
CA VAL A 63 2.82 -9.94 -20.97
C VAL A 63 2.52 -11.43 -20.98
N GLU A 64 3.55 -12.24 -21.21
CA GLU A 64 3.46 -13.69 -21.10
C GLU A 64 2.92 -14.11 -19.74
N VAL A 65 2.02 -15.09 -19.73
CA VAL A 65 1.32 -15.55 -18.52
C VAL A 65 2.30 -15.89 -17.39
N ASP A 66 3.38 -16.59 -17.71
CA ASP A 66 4.41 -16.98 -16.74
C ASP A 66 5.20 -15.78 -16.19
N ASP A 67 5.50 -14.78 -17.03
CA ASP A 67 6.16 -13.55 -16.58
C ASP A 67 5.23 -12.74 -15.67
N PHE A 68 3.96 -12.62 -16.06
CA PHE A 68 2.94 -11.97 -15.25
C PHE A 68 2.84 -12.64 -13.88
N LEU A 69 2.72 -13.97 -13.82
CA LEU A 69 2.59 -14.71 -12.56
C LEU A 69 3.81 -14.52 -11.64
N LYS A 70 5.02 -14.58 -12.19
CA LYS A 70 6.27 -14.36 -11.43
C LYS A 70 6.32 -12.95 -10.86
N ARG A 71 6.04 -11.93 -11.69
CA ARG A 71 6.07 -10.53 -11.27
C ARG A 71 4.95 -10.19 -10.30
N ALA A 72 3.75 -10.72 -10.54
CA ALA A 72 2.60 -10.56 -9.66
C ALA A 72 2.87 -11.17 -8.28
N ALA A 73 3.54 -12.33 -8.19
CA ALA A 73 3.91 -12.95 -6.92
C ALA A 73 4.90 -12.08 -6.13
N VAL A 74 5.90 -11.50 -6.80
CA VAL A 74 6.86 -10.57 -6.17
C VAL A 74 6.13 -9.33 -5.65
N LEU A 75 5.32 -8.69 -6.50
CA LEU A 75 4.54 -7.50 -6.13
C LEU A 75 3.56 -7.76 -5.01
N HIS A 76 2.90 -8.93 -5.02
CA HIS A 76 1.99 -9.35 -3.96
C HIS A 76 2.72 -9.38 -2.61
N LYS A 77 3.89 -10.03 -2.57
CA LYS A 77 4.71 -10.11 -1.35
C LYS A 77 5.13 -8.72 -0.87
N GLU A 78 5.68 -7.90 -1.76
CA GLU A 78 6.11 -6.53 -1.41
C GLU A 78 4.93 -5.67 -0.92
N ILE A 79 3.74 -5.81 -1.50
CA ILE A 79 2.55 -5.07 -1.08
C ILE A 79 2.12 -5.48 0.33
N GLU A 80 2.09 -6.79 0.63
CA GLU A 80 1.73 -7.28 1.95
C GLU A 80 2.77 -6.89 3.01
N ASP A 81 4.06 -7.00 2.69
CA ASP A 81 5.15 -6.60 3.58
C ASP A 81 5.07 -5.09 3.86
N LYS A 82 4.86 -4.27 2.82
CA LYS A 82 4.72 -2.81 2.98
C LYS A 82 3.47 -2.43 3.76
N LYS A 83 2.37 -3.16 3.58
CA LYS A 83 1.14 -2.93 4.33
C LYS A 83 1.35 -3.15 5.83
N LYS A 84 2.07 -4.21 6.21
CA LYS A 84 2.43 -4.48 7.61
C LYS A 84 3.34 -3.38 8.17
N GLU A 85 4.39 -3.02 7.44
CA GLU A 85 5.31 -1.95 7.84
C GLU A 85 4.56 -0.64 8.13
N LEU A 86 3.61 -0.26 7.28
CA LEU A 86 2.79 0.94 7.50
C LEU A 86 1.86 0.82 8.70
N GLN A 87 1.29 -0.36 8.96
CA GLN A 87 0.45 -0.59 10.14
C GLN A 87 1.26 -0.47 11.43
N GLU A 88 2.43 -1.10 11.48
CA GLU A 88 3.36 -1.01 12.61
C GLU A 88 3.81 0.43 12.85
N LEU A 89 4.12 1.17 11.79
CA LEU A 89 4.50 2.58 11.88
C LEU A 89 3.34 3.47 12.36
N GLU A 90 2.11 3.18 11.93
CA GLU A 90 0.93 3.90 12.41
C GLU A 90 0.69 3.64 13.91
N GLU A 91 0.87 2.39 14.36
CA GLU A 91 0.75 2.01 15.76
C GLU A 91 1.86 2.60 16.64
N SER A 92 3.10 2.65 16.15
CA SER A 92 4.21 3.28 16.86
C SER A 92 3.94 4.78 17.06
N ILE A 93 3.48 5.48 16.03
CA ILE A 93 3.13 6.91 16.11
C ILE A 93 1.95 7.14 17.06
N LYS A 94 0.93 6.27 17.04
CA LYS A 94 -0.18 6.35 18.00
C LYS A 94 0.30 6.16 19.43
N THR A 95 1.18 5.21 19.66
CA THR A 95 1.78 4.93 20.98
C THR A 95 2.61 6.13 21.45
N ASP A 96 3.42 6.72 20.57
CA ASP A 96 4.21 7.91 20.86
C ASP A 96 3.36 9.14 21.20
N LEU A 97 2.16 9.24 20.62
CA LEU A 97 1.21 10.32 20.90
C LEU A 97 0.35 10.05 22.14
N SER A 98 0.21 8.79 22.54
CA SER A 98 -0.56 8.39 23.71
C SER A 98 0.02 9.03 24.98
N GLY A 99 -0.83 9.74 25.73
CA GLY A 99 -0.43 10.41 26.97
C GLY A 99 0.25 11.78 26.80
N LYS A 100 0.49 12.25 25.57
CA LYS A 100 0.95 13.63 25.33
C LYS A 100 -0.25 14.59 25.32
N CYS A 101 -0.47 15.30 26.43
CA CYS A 101 -1.44 16.40 26.48
C CYS A 101 -0.82 17.67 25.89
N PHE A 102 -1.31 18.13 24.75
CA PHE A 102 -0.90 19.39 24.15
C PHE A 102 -1.61 20.55 24.87
N ARG A 103 -0.85 21.45 25.49
CA ARG A 103 -1.36 22.69 26.09
C ARG A 103 -1.15 23.84 25.12
N ALA A 104 -2.19 24.65 24.93
CA ALA A 104 -2.09 25.87 24.14
C ALA A 104 -1.05 26.81 24.77
N THR A 105 -0.12 27.32 23.98
CA THR A 105 0.68 28.47 24.34
C THR A 105 -0.07 29.73 23.93
N GLY A 106 0.01 30.79 24.75
CA GLY A 106 -0.72 32.05 24.55
C GLY A 106 -0.49 32.74 23.20
N ASN A 107 0.51 32.31 22.41
CA ASN A 107 0.81 32.84 21.09
C ASN A 107 0.25 31.99 19.93
N GLY A 108 -0.77 31.16 20.17
CA GLY A 108 -1.42 30.35 19.14
C GLY A 108 -0.66 29.06 18.76
N GLY A 109 0.38 28.70 19.52
CA GLY A 109 1.06 27.40 19.41
C GLY A 109 0.51 26.38 20.40
N TYR A 110 1.00 25.15 20.32
CA TYR A 110 0.75 24.11 21.32
C TYR A 110 2.07 23.47 21.72
N VAL A 111 2.25 23.22 23.02
CA VAL A 111 3.42 22.50 23.57
C VAL A 111 2.95 21.24 24.30
N VAL A 112 3.76 20.18 24.27
CA VAL A 112 3.48 18.98 25.08
C VAL A 112 3.63 19.37 26.55
N GLY A 113 2.54 19.31 27.31
CA GLY A 113 2.54 19.60 28.74
C GLY A 113 3.45 18.61 29.45
N ALA A 114 4.48 19.12 30.12
CA ALA A 114 5.29 18.29 31.01
C ALA A 114 4.37 17.69 32.09
N ARG A 115 4.52 16.38 32.35
CA ARG A 115 3.98 15.75 33.56
C ARG A 115 4.70 16.40 34.74
N THR A 116 4.11 17.44 35.31
CA THR A 116 4.52 17.93 36.63
C THR A 116 4.26 16.78 37.59
N SER A 117 5.34 16.14 38.04
CA SER A 117 5.35 15.18 39.14
C SER A 117 5.25 15.94 40.44
#